data_AF-A0A389MJE1-F1
#
_entry.id   AF-A0A389MJE1-F1
#
_cell.length_a   1.000
_cell.length_b   1.000
_cell.length_c   1.000
_cell.angle_alpha   90.00
_cell.angle_beta   90.00
_cell.angle_gamma   90.00
#
_symmetry.space_group_name_H-M   'P 1'
#
loop_
_entity.id
_entity.type
_entity.pdbx_description
1 polymer ?
#
loop_
_entity_poly.entity_id
_entity_poly.type
_entity_poly.pdbx_seq_one_letter_code
_entity_poly.pdbx_strand_id
1 'polypeptide(L)'
;MTQPAIPPSYGPRQAQPLDLILEQHGAADWAWFDGPDPKDKRGSWEERLEERAAGAAAAAAAVMATPEGRELVEYLADITVRRPLFVLGMPDPLLYAATREGQNGLFFTLLKLIAMGRQEQSHVREGT
;
A
#
# COMPACT_ATOMS: atom_id res chain seq x y z
N MET A 1 15.77 1.39 3.02
CA MET A 1 15.23 2.69 2.59
C MET A 1 13.71 2.61 2.61
N THR A 2 13.11 3.02 3.71
CA THR A 2 11.67 3.06 3.97
C THR A 2 11.27 4.53 3.93
N GLN A 3 10.39 4.93 3.02
CA GLN A 3 9.81 6.28 3.14
C GLN A 3 8.91 6.33 4.38
N PRO A 4 8.89 7.45 5.14
CA PRO A 4 8.13 7.52 6.37
C PRO A 4 6.64 7.60 6.07
N ALA A 5 5.86 6.73 6.72
CA ALA A 5 4.40 6.75 6.66
C ALA A 5 3.86 7.97 7.41
N ILE A 6 3.21 8.87 6.69
CA ILE A 6 2.57 10.05 7.25
C ILE A 6 1.22 9.62 7.86
N PRO A 7 0.98 9.83 9.17
CA PRO A 7 -0.30 9.49 9.79
C PRO A 7 -1.46 10.36 9.24
N PRO A 8 -2.68 9.80 9.10
CA PRO A 8 -3.80 10.44 8.39
C PRO A 8 -4.40 11.68 9.08
N SER A 9 -3.94 12.06 10.27
CA SER A 9 -4.39 13.25 11.02
C SER A 9 -3.63 14.53 10.64
N TYR A 10 -2.67 14.46 9.73
CA TYR A 10 -1.79 15.57 9.36
C TYR A 10 -1.98 15.94 7.89
N GLY A 11 -2.23 17.22 7.60
CA GLY A 11 -2.17 17.76 6.25
C GLY A 11 -0.74 17.79 5.69
N PRO A 12 -0.56 18.05 4.38
CA PRO A 12 0.73 17.94 3.71
C PRO A 12 1.88 18.74 4.35
N ARG A 13 1.57 19.85 5.04
CA ARG A 13 2.54 20.70 5.74
C ARG A 13 2.97 20.17 7.12
N GLN A 14 2.21 19.26 7.71
CA GLN A 14 2.48 18.71 9.04
C GLN A 14 3.13 17.32 8.97
N ALA A 15 3.05 16.68 7.81
CA ALA A 15 3.77 15.48 7.44
C ALA A 15 5.30 15.63 7.50
N GLN A 16 5.79 16.84 7.23
CA GLN A 16 7.19 17.24 7.35
C GLN A 16 7.23 18.69 7.88
N PRO A 17 7.34 18.89 9.20
CA PRO A 17 7.41 20.23 9.77
C PRO A 17 8.64 20.95 9.23
N LEU A 18 8.45 22.20 8.80
CA LEU A 18 9.54 23.03 8.25
C LEU A 18 10.72 23.12 9.23
N ASP A 19 10.44 23.17 10.52
CA ASP A 19 11.46 23.23 11.57
C ASP A 19 12.35 21.97 11.58
N LEU A 20 11.75 20.79 11.33
CA LEU A 20 12.46 19.50 11.22
C LEU A 20 13.33 19.43 9.96
N ILE A 21 12.88 20.04 8.87
CA ILE A 21 13.66 20.19 7.62
C ILE A 21 14.84 21.14 7.87
N LEU A 22 14.63 22.26 8.54
CA LEU A 22 15.69 23.23 8.85
C LEU A 22 16.72 22.66 9.85
N GLU A 23 16.29 21.88 10.85
CA GLU A 23 17.17 21.20 11.80
C GLU A 23 18.00 20.07 11.15
N GLN A 24 17.41 19.29 10.23
CA GLN A 24 18.12 18.21 9.55
C GLN A 24 19.11 18.70 8.47
N HIS A 25 18.92 19.92 7.95
CA HIS A 25 19.69 20.42 6.79
C HIS A 25 20.64 21.57 7.10
N GLY A 26 20.75 22.02 8.35
CA GLY A 26 21.79 22.99 8.77
C GLY A 26 23.24 22.52 8.54
N ALA A 27 23.45 21.24 8.19
CA ALA A 27 24.78 20.64 7.95
C ALA A 27 24.97 20.04 6.53
N ALA A 28 23.97 20.11 5.64
CA ALA A 28 24.05 19.50 4.31
C ALA A 28 24.10 20.60 3.23
N ASP A 29 25.23 20.66 2.52
CA ASP A 29 25.47 21.60 1.43
C ASP A 29 24.37 21.53 0.35
N TRP A 30 24.08 22.67 -0.28
CA TRP A 30 22.96 22.91 -1.22
C TRP A 30 23.04 22.13 -2.56
N ALA A 31 23.91 21.13 -2.65
CA ALA A 31 24.21 20.31 -3.82
C ALA A 31 23.00 19.57 -4.42
N TRP A 32 21.85 19.53 -3.74
CA TRP A 32 20.61 18.97 -4.28
C TRP A 32 19.94 19.89 -5.33
N PHE A 33 20.20 21.21 -5.28
CA PHE A 33 19.74 22.16 -6.31
C PHE A 33 20.55 22.07 -7.60
N ASP A 34 21.81 21.62 -7.53
CA ASP A 34 22.67 21.38 -8.70
C ASP A 34 22.49 19.98 -9.29
N GLY A 35 21.47 19.24 -8.83
CA GLY A 35 21.10 17.96 -9.39
C GLY A 35 20.58 18.09 -10.84
N PRO A 36 20.70 17.03 -11.67
CA PRO A 36 20.25 17.06 -13.07
C PRO A 36 18.79 17.54 -13.19
N ASP A 37 18.50 18.31 -14.25
CA ASP A 37 17.18 18.85 -14.59
C ASP A 37 16.09 17.79 -14.34
N PRO A 38 15.00 18.11 -13.62
CA PRO A 38 13.89 17.17 -13.36
C PRO A 38 13.27 16.56 -14.62
N LYS A 39 13.53 17.11 -15.82
CA LYS A 39 13.14 16.51 -17.10
C LYS A 39 14.02 15.35 -17.56
N ASP A 40 15.21 15.17 -16.98
CA ASP A 40 16.23 14.21 -17.41
C ASP A 40 16.35 12.97 -16.49
N LYS A 41 15.55 12.89 -15.42
CA LYS A 41 15.54 11.73 -14.53
C LYS A 41 14.39 10.77 -14.84
N ARG A 42 14.68 9.86 -15.78
CA ARG A 42 14.29 8.43 -15.79
C ARG A 42 12.86 8.12 -15.32
N GLY A 43 12.03 7.83 -16.31
CA GLY A 43 10.71 7.21 -16.24
C GLY A 43 9.62 8.07 -15.66
N SER A 44 8.47 8.12 -16.35
CA SER A 44 7.28 8.77 -15.80
C SER A 44 7.00 8.17 -14.42
N TRP A 45 6.39 8.97 -13.54
CA TRP A 45 5.94 8.47 -12.22
C TRP A 45 5.16 7.14 -12.33
N GLU A 46 4.46 6.94 -13.45
CA GLU A 46 3.72 5.73 -13.79
C GLU A 46 4.65 4.53 -13.99
N GLU A 47 5.74 4.66 -14.75
CA GLU A 47 6.73 3.58 -14.95
C GLU A 47 7.31 3.09 -13.62
N ARG A 48 7.59 4.01 -12.68
CA ARG A 48 8.09 3.64 -11.35
C ARG A 48 7.04 2.94 -10.49
N LEU A 49 5.77 3.32 -10.65
CA LEU A 49 4.66 2.66 -9.99
C LEU A 49 4.46 1.25 -10.55
N GLU A 50 4.55 1.08 -11.87
CA GLU A 50 4.47 -0.21 -12.54
C GLU A 50 5.60 -1.15 -12.11
N GLU A 51 6.84 -0.68 -12.08
CA GLU A 51 8.00 -1.45 -11.62
C GLU A 51 7.81 -1.92 -10.16
N ARG A 52 7.33 -1.02 -9.28
CA ARG A 52 7.02 -1.36 -7.89
C ARG A 52 5.89 -2.38 -7.78
N ALA A 53 4.85 -2.24 -8.60
CA ALA A 53 3.74 -3.18 -8.63
C ALA A 53 4.20 -4.58 -9.07
N ALA A 54 5.09 -4.66 -10.08
CA ALA A 54 5.68 -5.91 -10.53
C ALA A 54 6.54 -6.57 -9.43
N GLY A 55 7.38 -5.78 -8.74
CA GLY A 55 8.17 -6.27 -7.61
C GLY A 55 7.31 -6.77 -6.45
N ALA A 56 6.24 -6.05 -6.11
CA ALA A 56 5.28 -6.46 -5.09
C ALA A 56 4.54 -7.74 -5.48
N ALA A 57 4.15 -7.87 -6.76
CA ALA A 57 3.49 -9.06 -7.28
C ALA A 57 4.40 -10.30 -7.19
N ALA A 58 5.68 -10.17 -7.61
CA ALA A 58 6.66 -11.24 -7.49
C ALA A 58 6.88 -11.67 -6.03
N ALA A 59 7.00 -10.71 -5.11
CA ALA A 59 7.16 -11.00 -3.69
C ALA A 59 5.93 -11.70 -3.10
N ALA A 60 4.72 -11.23 -3.43
CA ALA A 60 3.49 -11.83 -2.95
C ALA A 60 3.33 -13.27 -3.45
N ALA A 61 3.64 -13.53 -4.73
CA ALA A 61 3.62 -14.87 -5.30
C ALA A 61 4.65 -15.80 -4.63
N ALA A 62 5.86 -15.29 -4.35
CA ALA A 62 6.91 -16.04 -3.66
C ALA A 62 6.51 -16.41 -2.23
N VAL A 63 5.90 -15.50 -1.47
CA VAL A 63 5.35 -15.79 -0.13
C VAL A 63 4.28 -16.88 -0.23
N MET A 64 3.30 -16.74 -1.12
CA MET A 64 2.22 -17.73 -1.27
C MET A 64 2.71 -19.12 -1.76
N ALA A 65 3.93 -19.21 -2.28
CA ALA A 65 4.53 -20.48 -2.70
C ALA A 65 5.02 -21.33 -1.51
N THR A 66 5.22 -20.75 -0.33
CA THR A 66 5.65 -21.50 0.86
C THR A 66 4.46 -21.97 1.72
N PRO A 67 4.59 -23.06 2.49
CA PRO A 67 3.56 -23.48 3.44
C PRO A 67 3.21 -22.39 4.45
N GLU A 68 4.20 -21.70 5.00
CA GLU A 68 4.01 -20.64 6.00
C GLU A 68 3.31 -19.42 5.41
N GLY A 69 3.60 -19.09 4.16
CA GLY A 69 2.92 -18.00 3.47
C GLY A 69 1.47 -18.34 3.13
N ARG A 70 1.16 -19.61 2.86
CA ARG A 70 -0.23 -20.07 2.72
C ARG A 70 -0.99 -19.91 4.04
N GLU A 71 -0.43 -20.37 5.15
CA GLU A 71 -1.02 -20.20 6.48
C GLU A 71 -1.28 -18.72 6.80
N LEU A 72 -0.33 -17.83 6.46
CA LEU A 72 -0.50 -16.39 6.62
C LEU A 72 -1.69 -15.85 5.79
N VAL A 73 -1.79 -16.23 4.51
CA VAL A 73 -2.87 -15.78 3.63
C VAL A 73 -4.23 -16.33 4.09
N GLU A 74 -4.28 -17.58 4.55
CA GLU A 74 -5.48 -18.20 5.14
C GLU A 74 -5.94 -17.43 6.38
N TYR A 75 -5.02 -17.11 7.31
CA TYR A 75 -5.34 -16.30 8.48
C TYR A 75 -5.86 -14.91 8.10
N LEU A 76 -5.26 -14.26 7.10
CA LEU A 76 -5.74 -12.97 6.59
C LEU A 76 -7.15 -13.08 6.00
N ALA A 77 -7.48 -14.19 5.32
CA ALA A 77 -8.81 -14.44 4.80
C ALA A 77 -9.84 -14.59 5.95
N ASP A 78 -9.46 -15.29 7.02
CA ASP A 78 -10.31 -15.53 8.19
C ASP A 78 -10.70 -14.23 8.91
N ILE A 79 -9.74 -13.33 9.10
CA ILE A 79 -9.98 -12.06 9.81
C ILE A 79 -10.60 -10.97 8.92
N THR A 80 -10.66 -11.18 7.60
CA THR A 80 -11.24 -10.25 6.63
C THR A 80 -12.48 -10.80 5.93
N VAL A 81 -12.33 -11.52 4.82
CA VAL A 81 -13.42 -11.86 3.91
C VAL A 81 -14.31 -13.00 4.39
N ARG A 82 -13.81 -13.91 5.22
CA ARG A 82 -14.61 -15.04 5.75
C ARG A 82 -15.38 -14.68 7.02
N ARG A 83 -15.01 -13.59 7.68
CA ARG A 83 -15.71 -13.13 8.89
C ARG A 83 -17.10 -12.59 8.52
N PRO A 84 -18.20 -13.15 9.05
CA PRO A 84 -19.53 -12.63 8.81
C PRO A 84 -19.67 -11.19 9.32
N LEU A 85 -20.39 -10.36 8.57
CA LEU A 85 -20.73 -9.00 8.96
C LEU A 85 -22.10 -9.00 9.66
N PHE A 86 -22.12 -8.61 10.93
CA PHE A 86 -23.35 -8.39 11.69
C PHE A 86 -23.45 -6.92 12.09
N VAL A 87 -24.42 -6.20 11.54
CA VAL A 87 -24.59 -4.75 11.75
C VAL A 87 -25.72 -4.37 12.72
N LEU A 88 -26.53 -5.34 13.12
CA LEU A 88 -27.68 -5.10 14.00
C LEU A 88 -27.21 -4.72 15.41
N GLY A 89 -27.77 -3.64 15.96
CA GLY A 89 -27.46 -3.16 17.31
C GLY A 89 -26.15 -2.38 17.42
N MET A 90 -25.46 -2.09 16.32
CA MET A 90 -24.27 -1.25 16.34
C MET A 90 -24.61 0.25 16.32
N PRO A 91 -23.84 1.10 17.02
CA PRO A 91 -24.06 2.55 17.02
C PRO A 91 -23.91 3.22 15.65
N ASP A 92 -22.98 2.75 14.81
CA ASP A 92 -22.75 3.28 13.46
C ASP A 92 -22.49 2.13 12.46
N PRO A 93 -23.56 1.55 11.88
CA PRO A 93 -23.44 0.42 10.98
C PRO A 93 -22.80 0.77 9.63
N LEU A 94 -22.92 2.01 9.17
CA LEU A 94 -22.37 2.47 7.89
C LEU A 94 -20.85 2.63 7.97
N LEU A 95 -20.34 3.28 9.02
CA LEU A 95 -18.91 3.42 9.23
C LEU A 95 -18.23 2.07 9.41
N TYR A 96 -18.87 1.14 10.13
CA TYR A 96 -18.35 -0.21 10.29
C TYR A 96 -18.33 -1.00 8.98
N ALA A 97 -19.40 -0.92 8.18
CA ALA A 97 -19.46 -1.54 6.86
C ALA A 97 -18.38 -0.98 5.92
N ALA A 98 -18.17 0.34 5.88
CA ALA A 98 -17.12 0.97 5.11
C ALA A 98 -15.71 0.51 5.55
N THR A 99 -15.49 0.38 6.86
CA THR A 99 -14.24 -0.13 7.42
C THR A 99 -13.99 -1.58 7.00
N ARG A 100 -15.01 -2.44 7.09
CA ARG A 100 -14.94 -3.84 6.65
C ARG A 100 -14.68 -3.95 5.15
N GLU A 101 -15.28 -3.07 4.36
CA GLU A 101 -15.07 -3.02 2.91
C GLU A 101 -13.63 -2.64 2.54
N GLY A 102 -13.03 -1.70 3.29
CA GLY A 102 -11.61 -1.36 3.17
C GLY A 102 -10.69 -2.55 3.49
N GLN A 103 -10.96 -3.27 4.58
CA GLN A 103 -10.21 -4.48 4.97
C GLN A 103 -10.30 -5.57 3.89
N ASN A 104 -11.51 -5.82 3.38
CA ASN A 104 -11.73 -6.81 2.31
C ASN A 104 -11.02 -6.38 1.01
N GLY A 105 -11.01 -5.07 0.70
CA GLY A 105 -10.31 -4.52 -0.46
C GLY A 105 -8.79 -4.70 -0.40
N LEU A 106 -8.19 -4.59 0.79
CA LEU A 106 -6.77 -4.89 0.99
C LEU A 106 -6.47 -6.37 0.71
N PHE A 107 -7.29 -7.28 1.24
CA PHE A 107 -7.12 -8.71 0.99
C PHE A 107 -7.28 -9.05 -0.50
N PHE A 108 -8.27 -8.45 -1.18
CA PHE A 108 -8.45 -8.62 -2.62
C PHE A 108 -7.23 -8.11 -3.42
N THR A 109 -6.66 -6.97 -3.01
CA THR A 109 -5.44 -6.42 -3.63
C THR A 109 -4.26 -7.37 -3.49
N LEU A 110 -4.10 -8.02 -2.33
CA LEU A 110 -3.09 -9.06 -2.13
C LEU A 110 -3.31 -10.24 -3.08
N LEU A 111 -4.54 -10.73 -3.23
CA LEU A 111 -4.85 -11.81 -4.18
C LEU A 111 -4.53 -11.42 -5.63
N LYS A 112 -4.83 -10.18 -6.03
CA LYS A 112 -4.47 -9.66 -7.36
C LYS A 112 -2.96 -9.64 -7.56
N LEU A 113 -2.19 -9.19 -6.57
CA LEU A 113 -0.72 -9.20 -6.65
C LEU A 113 -0.18 -10.64 -6.75
N ILE A 114 -0.73 -11.59 -6.00
CA ILE A 114 -0.37 -13.01 -6.11
C ILE A 114 -0.65 -13.53 -7.52
N ALA A 115 -1.84 -13.29 -8.06
CA ALA A 115 -2.21 -13.71 -9.41
C ALA A 115 -1.29 -13.09 -10.47
N MET A 116 -1.02 -11.78 -10.39
CA MET A 116 -0.09 -11.09 -11.27
C MET A 116 1.31 -11.69 -11.21
N GLY A 117 1.83 -11.98 -10.01
CA GLY A 117 3.16 -12.57 -9.83
C GLY A 117 3.26 -14.01 -10.34
N ARG A 118 2.13 -14.73 -10.40
CA ARG A 118 2.01 -16.06 -11.01
C ARG A 118 1.70 -16.02 -12.52
N GLN A 119 1.56 -14.83 -13.10
CA GLN A 119 1.10 -14.64 -14.48
C GLN A 119 -0.29 -15.26 -14.74
N GLU A 120 -1.12 -15.31 -13.69
CA GLU A 120 -2.51 -15.74 -13.75
C GLU A 120 -3.44 -14.55 -14.03
N GLN A 121 -4.59 -14.82 -14.64
CA GLN A 121 -5.59 -13.78 -14.84
C GLN A 121 -6.25 -13.44 -13.50
N SER A 122 -6.08 -12.21 -13.03
CA SER A 122 -6.80 -11.72 -11.85
C SER A 122 -8.29 -11.58 -12.16
N HIS A 123 -9.14 -12.06 -11.26
CA HIS A 123 -10.57 -11.76 -11.30
C HIS A 123 -10.81 -10.27 -11.05
N VAL A 124 -11.90 -9.74 -11.61
CA VAL A 124 -12.37 -8.37 -11.36
C VAL A 124 -13.24 -8.39 -10.10
N ARG A 125 -13.04 -7.41 -9.21
CA ARG A 125 -13.91 -7.24 -8.05
C ARG A 125 -15.23 -6.64 -8.52
N GLU A 126 -16.36 -7.25 -8.16
CA GLU A 126 -17.66 -6.62 -8.40
C GLU A 126 -17.83 -5.39 -7.48
N GLY A 127 -18.35 -4.28 -8.03
CA GLY A 127 -18.63 -3.06 -7.27
C GLY A 127 -17.51 -2.00 -7.19
N THR A 128 -16.45 -2.11 -8.00
CA THR A 128 -15.43 -1.06 -8.20
C THR A 128 -15.68 -0.23 -9.44
#